data_AF-A0A3M0YTD9-F1
#
_entry.id   AF-A0A3M0YTD9-F1
#
_cell.length_a   1.000
_cell.length_b   1.000
_cell.length_c   1.000
_cell.angle_alpha   90.00
_cell.angle_beta   90.00
_cell.angle_gamma   90.00
#
_symmetry.space_group_name_H-M   'P 1'
#
loop_
_entity.id
_entity.type
_entity.pdbx_description
1 polymer ?
#
loop_
_entity_poly.entity_id
_entity_poly.type
_entity_poly.pdbx_seq_one_letter_code
_entity_poly.pdbx_strand_id
1 'polypeptide(L)' 'MTGPEIVWKHFPHLDAHQRQQIEALDALYRHWNAQINVISRKDIDNLYLHHVLHSLAIGKEVAFAPAAEVLDLGTGG' A
#
# COMPACT_ATOMS: atom_id res chain seq x y z
N MET A 1 -2.15 15.12 -7.15
CA MET A 1 -2.07 15.11 -5.67
C MET A 1 -2.67 13.79 -5.21
N THR A 2 -1.83 12.77 -5.03
CA THR A 2 -2.24 11.48 -4.46
C THR A 2 -1.07 10.94 -3.64
N GLY A 3 -0.65 11.71 -2.63
CA GLY A 3 0.28 11.23 -1.63
C GLY A 3 -0.41 10.31 -0.62
N PRO A 4 0.26 9.98 0.50
CA PRO A 4 -0.27 9.06 1.51
C PRO A 4 -1.56 9.58 2.17
N GLU A 5 -1.87 10.87 2.07
CA GLU A 5 -3.08 11.49 2.62
C GLU A 5 -4.38 10.86 2.13
N ILE A 6 -4.39 10.29 0.91
CA ILE A 6 -5.56 9.60 0.38
C ILE A 6 -5.90 8.36 1.21
N VAL A 7 -4.89 7.69 1.76
CA VAL A 7 -5.07 6.50 2.61
C VAL A 7 -5.71 6.92 3.93
N TRP A 8 -5.25 8.01 4.55
CA TRP A 8 -5.79 8.47 5.84
C TRP A 8 -7.26 8.90 5.76
N LYS A 9 -7.69 9.44 4.62
CA LYS A 9 -9.09 9.77 4.37
C LYS A 9 -10.00 8.54 4.45
N HIS A 10 -9.52 7.38 4.02
CA HIS A 10 -10.28 6.13 4.02
C HIS A 10 -10.04 5.25 5.25
N PHE A 11 -8.90 5.43 5.93
CA PHE A 11 -8.46 4.73 7.13
C PHE A 11 -8.06 5.72 8.23
N PRO A 12 -9.02 6.44 8.86
CA PRO A 12 -8.72 7.51 9.81
C PRO A 12 -8.10 7.01 11.13
N HIS A 13 -8.24 5.72 11.43
CA HIS A 13 -7.80 5.09 12.68
C HIS A 13 -6.35 4.59 12.65
N LEU A 14 -5.61 4.84 11.57
CA LEU A 14 -4.19 4.46 11.49
C LEU A 14 -3.37 5.19 12.55
N ASP A 15 -2.60 4.42 13.31
CA ASP A 15 -1.66 4.95 14.30
C ASP A 15 -0.43 5.60 13.63
N ALA A 16 0.39 6.28 14.43
CA ALA A 16 1.56 7.00 13.92
C ALA A 16 2.58 6.07 13.24
N HIS A 17 2.75 4.86 13.76
CA HIS A 17 3.69 3.89 13.22
C HIS A 17 3.21 3.34 11.87
N GLN A 18 1.93 3.00 11.75
CA GLN A 18 1.30 2.56 10.49
C GLN A 18 1.38 3.65 9.42
N ARG A 19 1.15 4.92 9.78
CA ARG A 19 1.31 6.05 8.84
C ARG A 19 2.74 6.18 8.36
N GLN A 20 3.72 6.09 9.26
CA GLN A 20 5.13 6.12 8.91
C GLN A 20 5.50 4.97 7.96
N GLN A 21 4.98 3.76 8.19
CA GLN A 21 5.20 2.62 7.30
C GLN A 21 4.63 2.87 5.90
N ILE A 22 3.42 3.43 5.79
CA ILE A 22 2.80 3.79 4.50
C ILE A 22 3.60 4.90 3.80
N GLU A 23 4.02 5.94 4.52
CA GLU A 23 4.83 7.03 3.97
C GLU A 23 6.16 6.54 3.40
N ALA A 24 6.80 5.55 4.04
CA ALA A 24 8.06 4.97 3.59
C ALA A 24 7.95 4.20 2.26
N LEU A 25 6.74 3.82 1.83
CA LEU A 25 6.53 3.02 0.61
C LEU A 25 6.99 3.72 -0.66
N ASP A 26 6.78 5.04 -0.81
CA ASP A 26 7.16 5.73 -2.06
C ASP A 26 8.67 5.63 -2.35
N ALA A 27 9.50 5.94 -1.36
CA ALA A 27 10.95 5.82 -1.50
C ALA A 27 11.39 4.38 -1.75
N LEU A 28 10.80 3.41 -1.05
CA LEU A 28 11.09 1.98 -1.22
C LEU A 28 10.72 1.49 -2.62
N TYR A 29 9.51 1.77 -3.08
CA TYR A 29 9.04 1.38 -4.40
C TYR A 29 9.87 2.05 -5.49
N ARG A 30 10.19 3.35 -5.38
CA ARG A 30 11.07 4.02 -6.36
C ARG A 30 12.46 3.42 -6.41
N HIS A 31 13.04 3.12 -5.25
CA HIS A 31 14.36 2.50 -5.15
C HIS A 31 14.40 1.12 -5.83
N TRP A 32 13.40 0.28 -5.55
CA TRP A 32 13.34 -1.05 -6.16
C TRP A 32 12.94 -1.01 -7.62
N ASN A 33 12.00 -0.14 -8.02
CA ASN A 33 11.54 -0.02 -9.40
C ASN A 33 12.63 0.47 -10.37
N ALA A 34 13.68 1.13 -9.84
CA ALA A 34 14.88 1.50 -10.57
C ALA A 34 15.80 0.31 -10.88
N GLN A 35 15.74 -0.76 -10.08
CA GLN A 35 16.59 -1.96 -10.20
C GLN A 35 15.88 -3.11 -10.90
N ILE A 36 14.63 -3.37 -10.50
CA ILE A 36 13.77 -4.44 -11.01
C ILE A 36 12.37 -3.88 -11.21
N ASN A 37 11.63 -4.34 -12.22
CA ASN A 37 10.28 -3.84 -12.46
C ASN A 37 9.29 -4.46 -11.47
N VAL A 38 8.94 -3.72 -10.41
CA VAL A 38 8.00 -4.10 -9.34
C VAL A 38 6.60 -3.64 -9.71
N ILE A 39 6.45 -2.37 -10.11
CA ILE A 39 5.19 -1.82 -10.63
C ILE A 39 5.43 -1.11 -11.95
N SER A 40 4.36 -0.95 -12.74
CA SER A 40 4.42 -0.21 -14.01
C SER A 40 5.11 1.14 -13.82
N ARG A 41 6.13 1.43 -14.62
CA ARG A 41 6.84 2.72 -14.58
C ARG A 41 5.94 3.92 -14.84
N LYS A 42 4.82 3.72 -15.54
CA LYS A 42 3.81 4.75 -15.78
C LYS A 42 2.97 5.05 -14.54
N ASP A 43 3.00 4.17 -13.54
CA ASP A 43 2.09 4.20 -12.40
C ASP A 43 2.79 4.46 -11.05
N ILE A 44 4.12 4.56 -11.05
CA ILE A 44 4.92 4.88 -9.86
C ILE A 44 4.47 6.17 -9.17
N ASP A 45 4.02 7.16 -9.95
CA ASP A 45 3.54 8.44 -9.41
C ASP A 45 2.10 8.37 -8.84
N ASN A 46 1.38 7.27 -9.11
CA ASN A 46 0.05 6.98 -8.56
C ASN A 46 0.07 5.87 -7.50
N LEU A 47 1.26 5.50 -7.00
CA LEU A 47 1.48 4.39 -6.05
C LEU A 47 0.41 4.31 -4.95
N TYR A 48 0.15 5.42 -4.26
CA TYR A 48 -0.76 5.42 -3.12
C TYR A 48 -2.22 5.13 -3.49
N LEU A 49 -2.72 5.65 -4.61
CA LEU A 49 -4.09 5.41 -5.04
C LEU A 49 -4.21 4.01 -5.66
N HIS A 50 -3.40 3.71 -6.66
CA HIS A 50 -3.59 2.51 -7.48
C HIS A 50 -3.12 1.21 -6.82
N HIS A 51 -2.09 1.27 -5.98
CA HIS A 51 -1.50 0.08 -5.36
C HIS A 51 -1.79 0.01 -3.86
N VAL A 52 -1.51 1.07 -3.10
CA VAL A 52 -1.66 1.01 -1.62
C VAL A 52 -3.12 1.03 -1.19
N LEU A 53 -3.88 2.07 -1.56
CA LEU A 53 -5.27 2.24 -1.13
C LEU A 53 -6.16 1.10 -1.61
N HIS A 54 -6.03 0.70 -2.88
CA HIS A 54 -6.82 -0.40 -3.43
C HIS A 54 -6.53 -1.74 -2.74
N SER A 55 -5.28 -2.04 -2.39
CA SER A 55 -4.93 -3.27 -1.66
C SER A 55 -5.52 -3.28 -0.25
N LEU A 56 -5.53 -2.13 0.43
CA LEU A 56 -6.11 -2.00 1.77
C LEU A 56 -7.63 -2.20 1.80
N ALA A 57 -8.32 -2.14 0.66
CA ALA A 57 -9.78 -2.35 0.61
C ALA A 57 -10.21 -3.71 1.17
N ILE A 58 -9.38 -4.76 1.03
CA ILE A 58 -9.66 -6.08 1.62
C ILE A 58 -9.78 -5.98 3.14
N GLY A 59 -8.85 -5.28 3.80
CA GLY A 59 -8.89 -5.09 5.26
C GLY A 59 -10.01 -4.16 5.74
N LYS A 60 -10.67 -3.44 4.84
CA LYS A 60 -11.85 -2.63 5.15
C LYS A 60 -13.14 -3.47 5.13
N GLU A 61 -13.26 -4.38 4.17
CA GLU A 61 -14.46 -5.20 3.98
C GLU A 61 -14.40 -6.54 4.76
N VAL A 62 -13.20 -7.05 5.02
CA VAL A 62 -12.98 -8.33 5.68
C VAL A 62 -12.43 -8.12 7.09
N ALA A 63 -13.21 -8.53 8.09
CA ALA A 63 -12.75 -8.65 9.46
C ALA A 63 -12.04 -10.00 9.66
N PHE A 64 -10.72 -10.00 9.65
CA PHE A 64 -9.93 -11.20 9.90
C PHE A 64 -10.08 -11.64 11.36
N ALA A 65 -10.36 -12.94 11.58
CA ALA A 65 -10.33 -13.51 12.92
C ALA A 65 -8.90 -13.42 13.50
N PRO A 66 -8.75 -13.30 14.84
CA PRO A 66 -7.45 -13.41 15.46
C PRO A 66 -6.75 -14.69 15.03
N ALA A 67 -5.47 -14.59 14.66
CA ALA A 67 -4.65 -15.69 14.14
C ALA A 67 -5.16 -16.31 12.81
N ALA A 68 -5.98 -15.60 12.04
CA ALA A 68 -6.28 -16.01 10.67
C ALA A 68 -5.00 -16.05 9.82
N GLU A 69 -4.87 -17.10 9.01
CA GLU A 69 -3.79 -17.25 8.05
C GLU A 69 -4.24 -16.67 6.70
N VAL A 70 -3.37 -15.85 6.09
CA VAL A 70 -3.62 -15.21 4.79
C VAL A 70 -2.58 -15.70 3.80
N LEU A 71 -3.05 -16.24 2.68
CA LEU A 71 -2.21 -16.59 1.54
C LEU A 71 -2.36 -15.52 0.47
N ASP A 72 -1.26 -14.86 0.13
CA ASP A 72 -1.19 -13.90 -0.96
C ASP A 72 -0.46 -14.52 -2.16
N LEU A 73 -1.17 -14.75 -3.26
CA LEU A 73 -0.65 -15.36 -4.47
C LEU A 73 -0.47 -14.30 -5.55
N GLY A 74 0.79 -14.01 -5.90
CA GLY A 74 1.13 -13.03 -6.95
C GLY A 74 1.72 -11.72 -6.44
N THR A 75 2.44 -11.73 -5.32
CA THR A 75 3.00 -10.56 -4.61
C THR A 75 4.17 -9.83 -5.28
N GLY A 76 4.42 -10.07 -6.57
CA GLY A 76 5.62 -9.58 -7.27
C GLY A 76 5.72 -8.07 -7.48
N GLY A 77 4.79 -7.28 -6.91
CA GLY A 77 4.61 -5.85 -7.14
C GLY A 77 3.83 -5.16 -6.05
#